data_AF-A0A932NCV3-F1
#
_entry.id   AF-A0A932NCV3-F1
#
_cell.length_a   1.000
_cell.length_b   1.000
_cell.length_c   1.000
_cell.angle_alpha   90.00
_cell.angle_beta   90.00
_cell.angle_gamma   90.00
#
_symmetry.space_group_name_H-M   'P 1'
#
loop_
_entity.id
_entity.type
_entity.pdbx_description
1 polymer ?
#
loop_
_entity_poly.entity_id
_entity_poly.type
_entity_poly.pdbx_seq_one_letter_code
_entity_poly.pdbx_strand_id
1 'polypeptide(L)'
;MAKERIKIKQPMKVRSILQKEINSICPFCDSTEVEYFEIHHIDEDPSNNEIENLLLICPTHHSKITKGDISKEIVERTKKSLPIKLQIEVASISIDHNNCSWVSYDDVKHAFYQRGNEPSPFPIICFSLINHSPKTILFTEIELKEQYRI
;
A
#
# COMPACT_ATOMS: atom_id res chain seq x y z
N MET A 1 31.78 17.28 9.73
CA MET A 1 30.96 17.84 10.83
C MET A 1 29.82 16.87 11.07
N ALA A 2 29.57 16.44 12.30
CA ALA A 2 28.41 15.60 12.60
C ALA A 2 27.15 16.43 12.32
N LYS A 3 26.29 15.97 11.39
CA LYS A 3 25.02 16.66 11.10
C LYS A 3 24.20 16.75 12.39
N GLU A 4 23.59 17.90 12.62
CA GLU A 4 22.75 18.13 13.78
C GLU A 4 21.55 17.18 13.75
N ARG A 5 21.34 16.43 14.83
CA ARG A 5 20.33 15.38 14.87
C ARG A 5 18.95 16.01 15.09
N ILE A 6 18.20 16.23 14.01
CA ILE A 6 16.83 16.74 14.11
C ILE A 6 15.94 15.64 14.68
N LYS A 7 15.37 15.88 15.87
CA LYS A 7 14.43 14.93 16.49
C LYS A 7 13.19 14.78 15.61
N ILE A 8 12.73 13.54 15.44
CA ILE A 8 11.42 13.25 14.85
C ILE A 8 10.35 13.97 15.68
N LYS A 9 9.58 14.88 15.07
CA LYS A 9 8.61 15.74 15.77
C LYS A 9 7.45 14.97 16.42
N GLN A 10 7.09 13.79 15.88
CA GLN A 10 6.00 12.95 16.38
C GLN A 10 6.39 11.46 16.38
N PRO A 11 7.34 11.04 17.24
CA PRO A 11 7.98 9.74 17.14
C PRO A 11 7.01 8.57 17.30
N MET A 12 6.03 8.68 18.21
CA MET A 12 4.99 7.65 18.39
C MET A 12 4.10 7.50 17.15
N LYS A 13 3.70 8.60 16.52
CA LYS A 13 2.86 8.57 15.32
C LYS A 13 3.62 7.99 14.14
N VAL A 14 4.87 8.42 13.94
CA VAL A 14 5.76 7.88 12.91
C VAL A 14 5.97 6.38 13.13
N ARG A 15 6.28 5.96 14.37
CA ARG A 15 6.41 4.54 14.71
C ARG A 15 5.14 3.75 14.39
N SER A 16 3.96 4.27 14.75
CA SER A 16 2.68 3.61 14.45
C SER A 16 2.41 3.47 12.95
N ILE A 17 2.78 4.46 12.14
CA ILE A 17 2.68 4.39 10.68
C ILE A 17 3.60 3.29 10.14
N LEU A 18 4.88 3.31 10.52
CA LEU A 18 5.86 2.33 10.06
C LEU A 18 5.54 0.91 10.54
N GLN A 19 5.03 0.75 11.76
CA GLN A 19 4.60 -0.55 12.28
C GLN A 19 3.45 -1.14 11.44
N LYS A 20 2.48 -0.31 11.03
CA LYS A 20 1.39 -0.74 10.14
C LYS A 20 1.93 -1.09 8.75
N GLU A 21 2.86 -0.31 8.22
CA GLU A 21 3.47 -0.53 6.91
C GLU A 21 4.17 -1.89 6.80
N ILE A 22 4.89 -2.30 7.85
CA ILE A 22 5.57 -3.61 7.91
C ILE A 22 4.64 -4.75 8.39
N ASN A 23 3.35 -4.47 8.60
CA ASN A 23 2.38 -5.41 9.19
C ASN A 23 2.84 -6.03 10.52
N SER A 24 3.54 -5.25 11.37
CA SER A 24 4.11 -5.71 12.64
C SER A 24 5.08 -6.92 12.54
N ILE A 25 5.68 -7.16 11.37
CA ILE A 25 6.70 -8.20 11.16
C ILE A 25 7.96 -7.52 10.60
N CYS A 26 9.15 -7.98 10.99
CA CYS A 26 10.37 -7.41 10.44
C CYS A 26 10.43 -7.63 8.90
N PRO A 27 10.75 -6.62 8.09
CA PRO A 27 10.86 -6.78 6.63
C PRO A 27 11.96 -7.74 6.15
N PHE A 28 12.84 -8.18 7.04
CA PHE A 28 14.00 -9.03 6.73
C PHE A 28 13.98 -10.39 7.44
N CYS A 29 13.04 -10.62 8.36
CA CYS A 29 12.84 -11.92 9.04
C CYS A 29 11.47 -12.01 9.72
N ASP A 30 11.15 -13.17 10.28
CA ASP A 30 9.85 -13.44 10.88
C ASP A 30 9.69 -12.92 12.33
N SER A 31 10.55 -12.00 12.78
CA SER A 31 10.42 -11.42 14.13
C SER A 31 9.15 -10.59 14.23
N THR A 32 8.40 -10.78 15.31
CA THR A 32 7.15 -10.05 15.63
C THR A 32 7.25 -9.24 16.93
N GLU A 33 8.45 -9.13 17.52
CA GLU A 33 8.69 -8.43 18.78
C GLU A 33 8.78 -6.91 18.58
N VAL A 34 7.69 -6.33 18.07
CA VAL A 34 7.60 -4.94 17.62
C VAL A 34 7.92 -3.90 18.68
N GLU A 35 7.86 -4.24 19.97
CA GLU A 35 8.26 -3.36 21.07
C GLU A 35 9.75 -2.99 20.96
N TYR A 36 10.59 -3.92 20.52
CA TYR A 36 12.04 -3.73 20.42
C TYR A 36 12.50 -3.19 19.07
N PHE A 37 11.58 -2.95 18.12
CA PHE A 37 11.99 -2.51 16.79
C PHE A 37 12.53 -1.08 16.82
N GLU A 38 13.45 -0.78 15.90
CA GLU A 38 14.16 0.47 15.78
C GLU A 38 13.83 1.13 14.45
N ILE A 39 13.78 2.46 14.42
CA ILE A 39 13.60 3.23 13.18
C ILE A 39 14.98 3.42 12.54
N HIS A 40 15.10 2.95 11.32
CA HIS A 40 16.28 3.09 10.48
C HIS A 40 16.05 4.17 9.40
N HIS A 41 17.01 5.06 9.23
CA HIS A 41 17.06 6.04 8.13
C HIS A 41 17.80 5.41 6.96
N ILE A 42 17.10 5.19 5.84
CA ILE A 42 17.62 4.47 4.66
C ILE A 42 18.77 5.23 4.00
N ASP A 43 18.72 6.57 4.00
CA ASP A 43 19.79 7.43 3.50
C ASP A 43 20.94 7.67 4.49
N GLU A 44 20.87 7.10 5.68
CA GLU A 44 21.80 7.30 6.80
C GLU A 44 21.87 8.76 7.31
N ASP A 45 20.94 9.63 6.89
CA ASP A 45 20.84 11.01 7.34
C ASP A 45 19.77 11.13 8.45
N PRO A 46 20.16 11.27 9.73
CA PRO A 46 19.21 11.36 10.83
C PRO A 46 18.37 12.65 10.82
N SER A 47 18.65 13.60 9.93
CA SER A 47 17.85 14.80 9.73
C SER A 47 16.67 14.59 8.75
N ASN A 48 16.72 13.54 7.91
CA ASN A 48 15.70 13.24 6.91
C ASN A 48 14.61 12.31 7.48
N ASN A 49 13.56 12.92 8.02
CA ASN A 49 12.49 12.21 8.73
C ASN A 49 11.25 11.92 7.85
N GLU A 50 11.38 11.96 6.52
CA GLU A 50 10.29 11.59 5.60
C GLU A 50 9.95 10.10 5.73
N ILE A 51 8.66 9.76 5.72
CA ILE A 51 8.20 8.37 5.98
C ILE A 51 8.79 7.39 4.97
N GLU A 52 8.97 7.82 3.73
CA GLU A 52 9.56 7.05 2.63
C GLU A 52 11.04 6.73 2.87
N ASN A 53 11.73 7.53 3.67
CA ASN A 53 13.13 7.35 4.05
C ASN A 53 13.30 6.56 5.36
N LEU A 54 12.21 6.24 6.06
CA LEU A 54 12.26 5.53 7.33
C LEU A 54 11.79 4.08 7.18
N LEU A 55 12.43 3.16 7.89
CA LEU A 55 12.02 1.76 7.95
C LEU A 55 12.05 1.27 9.39
N LEU A 56 10.99 0.62 9.86
CA LEU A 56 10.95 0.03 11.19
C LEU A 56 11.39 -1.44 11.10
N ILE A 57 12.42 -1.81 11.87
CA ILE A 57 13.07 -3.13 11.77
C ILE A 57 13.51 -3.65 13.14
N CYS A 58 13.78 -4.95 13.27
CA CYS A 58 14.31 -5.50 14.51
C CYS A 58 15.78 -5.07 14.75
N PRO A 59 16.26 -5.06 16.00
CA PRO A 59 17.63 -4.65 16.33
C PRO A 59 18.72 -5.44 15.58
N THR A 60 18.47 -6.72 15.31
CA THR A 60 19.40 -7.59 14.56
C THR A 60 19.61 -7.10 13.14
N HIS A 61 18.53 -6.79 12.41
CA HIS A 61 18.64 -6.31 11.04
C HIS A 61 19.09 -4.86 10.99
N HIS A 62 18.74 -4.05 11.98
CA HIS A 62 19.31 -2.71 12.12
C HIS A 62 20.84 -2.75 12.22
N SER A 63 21.38 -3.62 13.09
CA SER A 63 22.82 -3.81 13.22
C SER A 63 23.49 -4.30 11.93
N LYS A 64 22.87 -5.26 11.23
CA LYS A 64 23.37 -5.79 9.95
C LYS A 64 23.45 -4.70 8.87
N ILE A 65 22.44 -3.84 8.78
CA ILE A 65 22.45 -2.72 7.83
C ILE A 65 23.55 -1.72 8.19
N THR A 66 23.64 -1.30 9.47
CA THR A 66 24.69 -0.37 9.91
C THR A 66 26.11 -0.90 9.67
N LYS A 67 26.31 -2.23 9.70
CA LYS A 67 27.59 -2.88 9.41
C LYS A 67 27.85 -3.09 7.92
N GLY A 68 26.85 -2.89 7.06
CA GLY A 68 26.92 -3.15 5.62
C GLY A 68 26.71 -4.62 5.23
N ASP A 69 26.29 -5.48 6.15
CA ASP A 69 25.94 -6.88 5.84
C ASP A 69 24.69 -6.97 4.96
N ILE A 70 23.82 -5.95 5.03
CA ILE A 70 22.70 -5.72 4.13
C ILE A 70 22.95 -4.39 3.45
N SER A 71 23.04 -4.40 2.12
CA SER A 71 23.34 -3.19 1.36
C SER A 71 22.15 -2.24 1.31
N LYS A 72 22.44 -0.94 1.14
CA LYS A 72 21.43 0.11 1.03
C LYS A 72 20.42 -0.17 -0.09
N GLU A 73 20.87 -0.71 -1.22
CA GLU A 73 20.01 -1.06 -2.36
C GLU A 73 18.98 -2.13 -1.98
N ILE A 74 19.37 -3.10 -1.15
CA ILE A 74 18.44 -4.12 -0.63
C ILE A 74 17.42 -3.45 0.29
N VAL A 75 17.84 -2.54 1.18
CA VAL A 75 16.92 -1.82 2.07
C VAL A 75 15.92 -0.98 1.30
N GLU A 76 16.37 -0.23 0.30
CA GLU A 76 15.51 0.57 -0.57
C GLU A 76 14.51 -0.30 -1.33
N ARG A 77 14.97 -1.43 -1.88
CA ARG A 77 14.09 -2.39 -2.57
C ARG A 77 13.05 -2.97 -1.62
N THR A 78 13.46 -3.34 -0.40
CA THR A 78 12.56 -3.87 0.62
C THR A 78 11.50 -2.83 0.98
N LYS A 79 11.89 -1.58 1.28
CA LYS A 79 10.95 -0.48 1.55
C LYS A 79 9.94 -0.29 0.41
N LYS A 80 10.39 -0.30 -0.85
CA LYS A 80 9.51 -0.18 -2.03
C LYS A 80 8.60 -1.38 -2.24
N SER A 81 8.99 -2.56 -1.76
CA SER A 81 8.20 -3.79 -1.87
C SER A 81 7.17 -3.98 -0.75
N LEU A 82 7.27 -3.21 0.33
CA LEU A 82 6.26 -3.24 1.39
C LEU A 82 4.91 -2.83 0.79
N PRO A 83 3.82 -3.47 1.25
CA PRO A 83 2.50 -3.12 0.75
C PRO A 83 2.25 -1.65 1.04
N ILE A 84 2.31 -0.83 -0.02
CA ILE A 84 1.80 0.52 0.03
C ILE A 84 0.38 0.37 0.55
N LYS A 85 0.09 0.97 1.71
CA LYS A 85 -1.28 1.02 2.20
C LYS A 85 -2.08 1.79 1.16
N LEU A 86 -2.71 1.06 0.24
CA LEU A 86 -3.65 1.64 -0.70
C LEU A 86 -4.70 2.36 0.16
N GLN A 87 -4.74 3.68 0.05
CA GLN A 87 -5.65 4.48 0.87
C GLN A 87 -7.10 4.19 0.51
N ILE A 88 -7.32 3.71 -0.71
CA ILE A 88 -8.60 3.27 -1.26
C ILE A 88 -8.47 1.79 -1.64
N GLU A 89 -9.38 0.97 -1.14
CA GLU A 89 -9.55 -0.43 -1.54
C GLU A 89 -10.83 -0.58 -2.37
N VAL A 90 -10.80 -1.38 -3.44
CA VAL A 90 -11.99 -1.77 -4.19
C VAL A 90 -12.64 -2.97 -3.50
N ALA A 91 -13.74 -2.76 -2.79
CA ALA A 91 -14.47 -3.82 -2.10
C ALA A 91 -15.25 -4.70 -3.08
N SER A 92 -15.91 -4.09 -4.06
CA SER A 92 -16.65 -4.82 -5.09
C SER A 92 -16.82 -4.00 -6.37
N ILE A 93 -17.00 -4.74 -7.47
CA ILE A 93 -17.42 -4.24 -8.77
C ILE A 93 -18.58 -5.13 -9.20
N SER A 94 -19.75 -4.54 -9.43
CA SER A 94 -20.97 -5.25 -9.83
C SER A 94 -21.65 -4.55 -10.99
N ILE A 95 -22.61 -5.24 -11.62
CA ILE A 95 -23.45 -4.68 -12.68
C ILE A 95 -24.85 -4.43 -12.15
N ASP A 96 -25.44 -3.31 -12.55
CA ASP A 96 -26.86 -3.04 -12.34
C ASP A 96 -27.71 -3.77 -13.41
N HIS A 97 -28.05 -5.02 -13.10
CA HIS A 97 -28.86 -5.89 -13.97
C HIS A 97 -30.29 -5.37 -14.21
N ASN A 98 -30.78 -4.42 -13.41
CA ASN A 98 -32.11 -3.85 -13.60
C ASN A 98 -32.10 -2.72 -14.65
N ASN A 99 -30.94 -2.11 -14.88
CA ASN A 99 -30.80 -0.94 -15.75
C ASN A 99 -29.88 -1.18 -16.95
N CYS A 100 -29.25 -2.36 -17.06
CA CYS A 100 -28.55 -2.76 -18.28
C CYS A 100 -28.67 -4.25 -18.57
N SER A 101 -28.40 -4.59 -19.83
CA SER A 101 -28.42 -5.97 -20.36
C SER A 101 -27.16 -6.76 -20.03
N TRP A 102 -26.24 -6.21 -19.25
CA TRP A 102 -24.99 -6.87 -18.88
C TRP A 102 -25.19 -7.77 -17.66
N VAL A 103 -24.47 -8.88 -17.64
CA VAL A 103 -24.53 -9.90 -16.58
C VAL A 103 -23.13 -10.37 -16.21
N SER A 104 -22.96 -10.84 -14.97
CA SER A 104 -21.69 -11.38 -14.48
C SER A 104 -21.45 -12.81 -14.99
N TYR A 105 -20.19 -13.19 -15.13
CA TYR A 105 -19.81 -14.60 -15.22
C TYR A 105 -19.88 -15.25 -13.84
N ASP A 106 -20.41 -16.47 -13.76
CA ASP A 106 -20.55 -17.20 -12.50
C ASP A 106 -19.18 -17.54 -11.87
N ASP A 107 -18.19 -17.88 -12.71
CA ASP A 107 -16.88 -18.37 -12.26
C ASP A 107 -15.73 -17.37 -12.40
N VAL A 108 -16.00 -16.17 -12.93
CA VAL A 108 -14.95 -15.18 -13.20
C VAL A 108 -15.30 -13.85 -12.54
N LYS A 109 -14.53 -13.53 -11.49
CA LYS A 109 -14.68 -12.29 -10.74
C LYS A 109 -14.46 -11.08 -11.65
N HIS A 110 -15.37 -10.11 -11.59
CA HIS A 110 -15.30 -8.84 -12.34
C HIS A 110 -15.28 -8.99 -13.86
N ALA A 111 -15.72 -10.14 -14.38
CA ALA A 111 -16.00 -10.30 -15.80
C ALA A 111 -17.50 -10.20 -16.04
N PHE A 112 -17.86 -9.48 -17.11
CA PHE A 112 -19.24 -9.21 -17.47
C PHE A 112 -19.42 -9.44 -18.98
N TYR A 113 -20.62 -9.83 -19.38
CA TYR A 113 -20.97 -9.97 -20.79
C TYR A 113 -22.37 -9.41 -21.06
N GLN A 114 -22.59 -8.95 -22.29
CA GLN A 114 -23.86 -8.44 -22.73
C GLN A 114 -24.82 -9.58 -23.07
N ARG A 115 -26.03 -9.55 -22.52
CA ARG A 115 -27.11 -10.52 -22.77
C ARG A 115 -28.33 -9.81 -23.36
N GLY A 116 -28.20 -9.36 -24.61
CA GLY A 116 -29.26 -8.64 -25.32
C GLY A 116 -29.06 -7.13 -25.32
N ASN A 117 -30.11 -6.36 -25.63
CA ASN A 117 -30.01 -4.90 -25.80
C ASN A 117 -30.89 -4.10 -24.84
N GLU A 118 -31.79 -4.76 -24.11
CA GLU A 118 -32.74 -4.12 -23.20
C GLU A 118 -32.40 -4.49 -21.75
N PRO A 119 -32.55 -3.56 -20.79
CA PRO A 119 -33.03 -2.18 -20.93
C PRO A 119 -31.99 -1.18 -21.48
N SER A 120 -30.71 -1.55 -21.51
CA SER A 120 -29.64 -0.77 -22.14
C SER A 120 -28.53 -1.70 -22.63
N PRO A 121 -27.97 -1.48 -23.83
CA PRO A 121 -26.81 -2.24 -24.32
C PRO A 121 -25.49 -1.79 -23.66
N PHE A 122 -25.49 -0.67 -22.94
CA PHE A 122 -24.29 -0.13 -22.28
C PHE A 122 -24.19 -0.63 -20.83
N PRO A 123 -22.99 -1.05 -20.37
CA PRO A 123 -22.82 -1.54 -19.01
C PRO A 123 -23.00 -0.41 -18.00
N ILE A 124 -23.76 -0.68 -16.94
CA ILE A 124 -23.86 0.19 -15.76
C ILE A 124 -23.11 -0.51 -14.63
N ILE A 125 -21.91 -0.02 -14.34
CA ILE A 125 -20.99 -0.62 -13.37
C ILE A 125 -21.09 0.13 -12.03
N CYS A 126 -21.31 -0.62 -10.95
CA CYS A 126 -21.31 -0.11 -9.59
C CYS A 126 -20.00 -0.46 -8.90
N PHE A 127 -19.32 0.55 -8.35
CA PHE A 127 -18.10 0.39 -7.57
C PHE A 127 -18.39 0.61 -6.09
N SER A 128 -17.95 -0.31 -5.23
CA SER A 128 -17.88 -0.08 -3.79
C SER A 128 -16.42 0.10 -3.38
N LEU A 129 -16.11 1.25 -2.81
CA LEU A 129 -14.75 1.63 -2.41
C LEU A 129 -14.69 1.83 -0.90
N ILE A 130 -13.62 1.34 -0.26
CA ILE A 130 -13.34 1.56 1.15
C ILE A 130 -12.19 2.54 1.28
N ASN A 131 -12.43 3.65 1.97
CA ASN A 131 -11.39 4.61 2.33
C ASN A 131 -10.77 4.22 3.68
N HIS A 132 -9.51 3.79 3.65
CA HIS A 132 -8.70 3.42 4.81
C HIS A 132 -7.90 4.59 5.40
N SER A 133 -8.07 5.79 4.84
CA SER A 133 -7.46 7.04 5.30
C SER A 133 -8.33 7.71 6.37
N PRO A 134 -7.73 8.34 7.39
CA PRO A 134 -8.46 9.17 8.34
C PRO A 134 -8.93 10.51 7.73
N LYS A 135 -8.64 10.77 6.45
CA LYS A 135 -9.00 11.99 5.73
C LYS A 135 -10.06 11.71 4.68
N THR A 136 -10.90 12.70 4.41
CA THR A 136 -11.72 12.72 3.21
C THR A 136 -10.83 12.77 1.98
N ILE A 137 -11.11 11.91 1.01
CA ILE A 137 -10.43 11.85 -0.28
C ILE A 137 -11.42 12.30 -1.35
N LEU A 138 -11.00 13.22 -2.21
CA LEU A 138 -11.78 13.59 -3.39
C LEU A 138 -11.59 12.52 -4.46
N PHE A 139 -12.70 11.89 -4.84
CA PHE A 139 -12.72 10.96 -5.96
C PHE A 139 -12.97 11.73 -7.26
N THR A 140 -11.96 11.82 -8.11
CA THR A 140 -12.01 12.65 -9.33
C THR A 140 -12.33 11.85 -10.58
N GLU A 141 -11.76 10.65 -10.72
CA GLU A 141 -11.88 9.85 -11.94
C GLU A 141 -11.70 8.35 -11.70
N ILE A 142 -12.27 7.54 -12.61
CA ILE A 142 -12.00 6.12 -12.79
C ILE A 142 -11.44 5.95 -14.20
N GLU A 143 -10.24 5.42 -14.32
CA GLU A 143 -9.67 5.01 -15.61
C GLU A 143 -9.88 3.50 -15.80
N LEU A 144 -10.66 3.12 -16.81
CA LEU A 144 -10.82 1.74 -17.23
C LEU A 144 -9.85 1.44 -18.37
N LYS A 145 -8.96 0.46 -18.18
CA LYS A 145 -8.01 0.03 -19.21
C LYS A 145 -8.52 -1.25 -19.87
N GLU A 146 -8.80 -1.17 -21.16
CA GLU A 146 -9.14 -2.33 -21.97
C GLU A 146 -7.87 -3.10 -22.32
N GLN A 147 -7.80 -4.38 -21.96
CA GLN A 147 -6.74 -5.29 -22.42
C GLN A 147 -7.32 -6.23 -23.46
N TYR A 148 -7.11 -5.93 -24.74
CA TYR A 148 -7.36 -6.90 -25.81
C TYR A 148 -6.31 -8.01 -25.71
N ARG A 149 -6.74 -9.22 -25.36
CA ARG A 149 -5.96 -10.44 -25.62
C ARG A 149 -6.38 -10.95 -26.99
N ILE A 150 -5.48 -10.78 -27.97
CA ILE A 150 -5.55 -11.38 -29.31
C ILE A 150 -5.23 -12.88 -29.19
#